data_AF-A0A218QG16-F1
#
_entry.id   AF-A0A218QG16-F1
#
_cell.length_a   1.000
_cell.length_b   1.000
_cell.length_c   1.000
_cell.angle_alpha   90.00
_cell.angle_beta   90.00
_cell.angle_gamma   90.00
#
_symmetry.space_group_name_H-M   'P 1'
#
loop_
_entity.id
_entity.type
_entity.pdbx_description
1 polymer ?
#
loop_
_entity_poly.entity_id
_entity_poly.type
_entity_poly.pdbx_seq_one_letter_code
_entity_poly.pdbx_strand_id
1 'polypeptide(L)'
;MRRARQTCEIALAESQALKSPDIAVEIDHRISEKSFGIFAGRNLNLLRLALGYEGFEEMLHSHNEAPPAGEKIAQVYGRAASFYDERVVPHLKRGETVLVVCHQYVLEPLALYLSDLPPTDYKHLKLPNGKALSGEELVKFRDKESGGASAVRKQINDLSIMWAILLYAAAFLLGCLVRAISASSGGIPSELFRGIIVVCLAASTFYTYLDIDFAASKRKVTSTVKYIVYAWMLVRWAVGLALIFSGILYQNPGDLYKVMWVLFWMVPPALTSPVLSVLWGGNLYPSAILSRMLSIIAPVALIVTFGLAKQLPINSSSLIFFGVILVLGLAIPGALAQFWRDKSPVESNHHSKNWKFIGVLAVALMALATGFQFTPSTFLSDLFSSTDANRSLACLQQLAVATLVFILMRVFAVLTSVVTKDKLIKAEARDAYILLVNPNFFLWAALFLGVSATANPDAVKYAIFWAALGFFCIPLVEQILFMNSFGNELLRETLRSSRMATEDVRKLFHQLDTDGSNALDKDEIMELLGRIEDMTTGERSSEDVRRYVTDYLFATLDSDKNGTVDMQELEDYVSTYGLVANLNVVSAAASPVTT
;
A
#
# COMPACT_ATOMS: atom_id res chain seq x y z
N MET A 1 12.41 23.35 3.38
CA MET A 1 12.43 22.46 2.18
C MET A 1 11.87 23.15 0.95
N ARG A 2 12.23 22.74 -0.28
CA ARG A 2 11.81 23.40 -1.54
C ARG A 2 10.29 23.59 -1.67
N ARG A 3 9.49 22.58 -1.31
CA ARG A 3 8.02 22.64 -1.41
C ARG A 3 7.40 23.76 -0.56
N ALA A 4 7.86 23.96 0.68
CA ALA A 4 7.34 25.01 1.55
C ALA A 4 7.76 26.41 1.08
N ARG A 5 9.00 26.55 0.58
CA ARG A 5 9.49 27.80 0.00
C ARG A 5 8.67 28.21 -1.23
N GLN A 6 8.43 27.28 -2.15
CA GLN A 6 7.59 27.52 -3.32
C GLN A 6 6.14 27.89 -2.93
N THR A 7 5.57 27.22 -1.93
CA THR A 7 4.24 27.59 -1.43
C THR A 7 4.22 29.01 -0.84
N CYS A 8 5.25 29.39 -0.09
CA CYS A 8 5.39 30.73 0.47
C CYS A 8 5.51 31.78 -0.63
N GLU A 9 6.40 31.55 -1.61
CA GLU A 9 6.59 32.43 -2.78
C GLU A 9 5.27 32.65 -3.53
N ILE A 10 4.51 31.58 -3.79
CA ILE A 10 3.19 31.67 -4.45
C ILE A 10 2.21 32.48 -3.60
N ALA A 11 2.08 32.18 -2.31
CA ALA A 11 1.15 32.88 -1.42
C ALA A 11 1.47 34.39 -1.31
N LEU A 12 2.75 34.73 -1.20
CA LEU A 12 3.21 36.13 -1.16
C LEU A 12 3.02 36.83 -2.51
N ALA A 13 3.26 36.13 -3.64
CA ALA A 13 3.06 36.70 -4.97
C ALA A 13 1.57 37.01 -5.22
N GLU A 14 0.68 36.08 -4.90
CA GLU A 14 -0.77 36.23 -5.08
C GLU A 14 -1.37 37.30 -4.16
N SER A 15 -0.90 37.39 -2.92
CA SER A 15 -1.33 38.45 -1.98
C SER A 15 -0.72 39.83 -2.28
N GLN A 16 0.14 39.94 -3.31
CA GLN A 16 0.94 41.12 -3.65
C GLN A 16 1.95 41.56 -2.56
N ALA A 17 2.01 40.82 -1.45
CA ALA A 17 2.94 41.02 -0.35
C ALA A 17 4.41 40.91 -0.79
N LEU A 18 4.71 40.08 -1.79
CA LEU A 18 6.06 39.89 -2.33
C LEU A 18 6.67 41.18 -2.93
N LYS A 19 5.83 42.17 -3.28
CA LYS A 19 6.28 43.47 -3.81
C LYS A 19 6.52 44.51 -2.73
N SER A 20 6.17 44.21 -1.47
CA SER A 20 6.43 45.09 -0.34
C SER A 20 7.86 44.88 0.14
N PRO A 21 8.74 45.89 0.09
CA PRO A 21 10.12 45.78 0.55
C PRO A 21 10.24 45.51 2.06
N ASP A 22 9.15 45.70 2.81
CA ASP A 22 9.12 45.59 4.28
C ASP A 22 8.80 44.16 4.78
N ILE A 23 8.50 43.21 3.90
CA ILE A 23 8.15 41.83 4.28
C ILE A 23 9.40 40.94 4.21
N ALA A 24 10.08 40.77 5.35
CA ALA A 24 11.24 39.90 5.47
C ALA A 24 10.84 38.42 5.41
N VAL A 25 11.35 37.68 4.42
CA VAL A 25 11.21 36.21 4.35
C VAL A 25 12.40 35.57 5.04
N GLU A 26 12.17 34.98 6.22
CA GLU A 26 13.18 34.21 6.94
C GLU A 26 13.04 32.71 6.69
N ILE A 27 14.17 32.01 6.63
CA ILE A 27 14.21 30.56 6.46
C ILE A 27 14.81 29.97 7.73
N ASP A 28 14.03 29.15 8.42
CA ASP A 28 14.47 28.43 9.62
C ASP A 28 14.44 26.91 9.38
N HIS A 29 15.50 26.22 9.80
CA HIS A 29 15.62 24.77 9.66
C HIS A 29 14.75 24.02 10.67
N ARG A 30 14.42 24.64 11.82
CA ARG A 30 13.62 24.06 12.91
C ARG A 30 12.15 23.83 12.53
N ILE A 31 11.69 24.37 11.41
CA ILE A 31 10.37 24.10 10.83
C ILE A 31 10.43 23.20 9.59
N SER A 32 11.53 22.44 9.44
CA SER A 32 11.64 21.39 8.42
C SER A 32 10.75 20.19 8.77
N GLU A 33 10.33 19.43 7.76
CA GLU A 33 9.57 18.19 7.97
C GLU A 33 10.31 17.23 8.88
N LYS A 34 9.55 16.41 9.62
CA LYS A 34 10.07 15.27 10.37
C LYS A 34 10.94 14.39 9.47
N SER A 35 12.13 14.01 9.92
CA SER A 35 12.91 12.95 9.29
C SER A 35 12.24 11.60 9.49
N PHE A 36 11.90 10.93 8.40
CA PHE A 36 11.40 9.56 8.42
C PHE A 36 12.52 8.52 8.31
N GLY A 37 13.78 8.94 8.33
CA GLY A 37 14.93 8.05 8.20
C GLY A 37 14.78 7.10 7.01
N ILE A 38 14.98 5.81 7.26
CA ILE A 38 14.89 4.76 6.22
C ILE A 38 13.48 4.56 5.64
N PHE A 39 12.42 5.08 6.31
CA PHE A 39 11.04 5.02 5.78
C PHE A 39 10.79 6.08 4.69
N ALA A 40 11.69 7.06 4.55
CA ALA A 40 11.57 8.09 3.52
C ALA A 40 11.49 7.47 2.11
N GLY A 41 10.49 7.88 1.34
CA GLY A 41 10.28 7.38 -0.03
C GLY A 41 9.74 5.95 -0.14
N ARG A 42 9.45 5.27 0.99
CA ARG A 42 8.82 3.95 1.02
C ARG A 42 7.30 4.05 0.85
N ASN A 43 6.66 2.95 0.44
CA ASN A 43 5.22 2.89 0.30
C ASN A 43 4.55 2.71 1.67
N LEU A 44 3.61 3.61 2.00
CA LEU A 44 2.94 3.63 3.30
C LEU A 44 2.13 2.36 3.60
N ASN A 45 1.47 1.79 2.59
CA ASN A 45 0.66 0.60 2.75
C ASN A 45 1.53 -0.64 3.01
N LEU A 46 2.63 -0.78 2.28
CA LEU A 46 3.61 -1.85 2.53
C LEU A 46 4.29 -1.71 3.90
N LEU A 47 4.58 -0.48 4.35
CA LEU A 47 5.05 -0.23 5.72
C LEU A 47 4.03 -0.72 6.76
N ARG A 48 2.76 -0.32 6.63
CA ARG A 48 1.68 -0.75 7.54
C ARG A 48 1.53 -2.27 7.58
N LEU A 49 1.61 -2.93 6.42
CA LEU A 49 1.52 -4.38 6.33
C LEU A 49 2.72 -5.09 6.94
N ALA A 50 3.93 -4.59 6.69
CA ALA A 50 5.15 -5.21 7.20
C ALA A 50 5.35 -5.03 8.71
N LEU A 51 4.93 -3.89 9.27
CA LEU A 51 5.10 -3.55 10.70
C LEU A 51 3.87 -3.88 11.54
N GLY A 52 2.72 -4.14 10.92
CA GLY A 52 1.42 -4.09 11.59
C GLY A 52 0.95 -2.65 11.83
N TYR A 53 -0.34 -2.48 12.12
CA TYR A 53 -0.94 -1.15 12.32
C TYR A 53 -0.35 -0.43 13.54
N GLU A 54 -0.23 -1.14 14.67
CA GLU A 54 0.28 -0.59 15.93
C GLU A 54 1.76 -0.21 15.81
N GLY A 55 2.61 -1.12 15.34
CA GLY A 55 4.03 -0.84 15.13
C GLY A 55 4.27 0.28 14.11
N PHE A 56 3.43 0.38 13.08
CA PHE A 56 3.46 1.52 12.16
C PHE A 56 3.11 2.85 12.85
N GLU A 57 2.02 2.90 13.61
CA GLU A 57 1.61 4.12 14.31
C GLU A 57 2.61 4.51 15.39
N GLU A 58 3.16 3.56 16.14
CA GLU A 58 4.21 3.80 17.12
C GLU A 58 5.46 4.40 16.47
N MET A 59 5.96 3.78 15.40
CA MET A 59 7.16 4.26 14.72
C MET A 59 6.99 5.64 14.07
N LEU A 60 5.81 5.94 13.49
CA LEU A 60 5.58 7.22 12.81
C LEU A 60 5.03 8.33 13.72
N HIS A 61 4.31 7.99 14.78
CA HIS A 61 3.51 8.94 15.55
C HIS A 61 3.82 8.94 17.04
N SER A 62 4.70 8.08 17.55
CA SER A 62 5.11 8.13 18.95
C SER A 62 5.97 9.35 19.26
N HIS A 63 5.83 9.83 20.49
CA HIS A 63 6.70 10.84 21.09
C HIS A 63 8.09 10.30 21.42
N ASN A 64 8.19 8.99 21.73
CA ASN A 64 9.41 8.35 22.18
C ASN A 64 10.04 7.41 21.16
N GLU A 65 9.26 6.91 20.20
CA GLU A 65 9.76 6.06 19.11
C GLU A 65 9.87 6.82 17.80
N ALA A 66 10.76 6.34 16.92
CA ALA A 66 11.00 6.94 15.62
C ALA A 66 11.49 5.91 14.62
N PRO A 67 11.22 6.10 13.31
CA PRO A 67 11.80 5.24 12.29
C PRO A 67 13.32 5.22 12.42
N PRO A 68 14.01 4.12 12.09
CA PRO A 68 15.47 4.07 12.14
C PRO A 68 16.10 5.21 11.33
N ALA A 69 17.07 5.90 11.93
CA ALA A 69 17.68 7.14 11.41
C ALA A 69 16.68 8.31 11.19
N GLY A 70 15.53 8.28 11.86
CA GLY A 70 14.48 9.31 11.84
C GLY A 70 14.43 10.16 13.11
N GLU A 71 13.48 11.10 13.13
CA GLU A 71 13.20 11.96 14.29
C GLU A 71 12.01 11.43 15.10
N LYS A 72 12.03 11.60 16.42
CA LYS A 72 10.88 11.37 17.31
C LYS A 72 9.94 12.57 17.29
N ILE A 73 8.65 12.38 17.62
CA ILE A 73 7.74 13.52 17.70
C ILE A 73 8.16 14.51 18.81
N ALA A 74 8.70 14.06 19.94
CA ALA A 74 9.20 14.95 20.99
C ALA A 74 10.33 15.87 20.51
N GLN A 75 11.22 15.38 19.63
CA GLN A 75 12.28 16.18 19.05
C GLN A 75 11.72 17.27 18.12
N VAL A 76 10.74 16.90 17.27
CA VAL A 76 10.08 17.86 16.37
C VAL A 76 9.29 18.91 17.17
N TYR A 77 8.59 18.48 18.22
CA TYR A 77 7.91 19.35 19.17
C TYR A 77 8.87 20.39 19.76
N GLY A 78 10.01 19.96 20.33
CA GLY A 78 10.98 20.85 20.96
C GLY A 78 11.54 21.91 20.01
N ARG A 79 11.95 21.51 18.78
CA ARG A 79 12.46 22.47 17.80
C ARG A 79 11.38 23.41 17.26
N ALA A 80 10.15 22.94 17.08
CA ALA A 80 9.04 23.76 16.62
C ALA A 80 8.61 24.79 17.69
N ALA A 81 8.56 24.40 18.96
CA ALA A 81 8.29 25.30 20.09
C ALA A 81 9.38 26.38 20.19
N SER A 82 10.65 25.99 20.16
CA SER A 82 11.78 26.95 20.19
C SER A 82 11.72 27.94 19.03
N PHE A 83 11.38 27.48 17.83
CA PHE A 83 11.14 28.38 16.69
C PHE A 83 10.00 29.37 16.98
N TYR A 84 8.88 28.89 17.50
CA TYR A 84 7.72 29.74 17.79
C TYR A 84 8.06 30.82 18.81
N ASP A 85 8.69 30.47 19.93
CA ASP A 85 9.02 31.40 21.00
C ASP A 85 10.07 32.43 20.60
N GLU A 86 11.11 32.01 19.87
CA GLU A 86 12.23 32.87 19.53
C GLU A 86 11.98 33.72 18.27
N ARG A 87 11.15 33.22 17.33
CA ARG A 87 10.94 33.88 16.03
C ARG A 87 9.53 34.43 15.84
N VAL A 88 8.49 33.75 16.33
CA VAL A 88 7.10 34.16 16.09
C VAL A 88 6.61 35.09 17.19
N VAL A 89 6.74 34.69 18.46
CA VAL A 89 6.23 35.44 19.62
C VAL A 89 6.73 36.90 19.68
N PRO A 90 8.01 37.23 19.39
CA PRO A 90 8.47 38.61 19.42
C PRO A 90 7.75 39.51 18.42
N HIS A 91 7.41 39.00 17.24
CA HIS A 91 6.65 39.72 16.21
C HIS A 91 5.17 39.88 16.64
N LEU A 92 4.56 38.82 17.17
CA LEU A 92 3.19 38.88 17.68
C LEU A 92 3.05 39.89 18.83
N LYS A 93 4.04 39.98 19.72
CA LYS A 93 4.08 40.98 20.82
C LYS A 93 4.15 42.43 20.31
N ARG A 94 4.64 42.66 19.08
CA ARG A 94 4.62 43.97 18.42
C ARG A 94 3.32 44.24 17.64
N GLY A 95 2.35 43.33 17.70
CA GLY A 95 1.10 43.43 16.95
C GLY A 95 1.24 43.09 15.46
N GLU A 96 2.36 42.49 15.05
CA GLU A 96 2.59 42.09 13.67
C GLU A 96 1.88 40.77 13.35
N THR A 97 1.54 40.58 12.07
CA THR A 97 1.01 39.30 11.58
C THR A 97 2.13 38.47 10.96
N VAL A 98 2.27 37.22 11.42
CA VAL A 98 3.32 36.30 10.94
C VAL A 98 2.70 35.17 10.12
N LEU A 99 3.19 34.97 8.90
CA LEU A 99 2.85 33.81 8.08
C LEU A 99 3.93 32.73 8.22
N VAL A 100 3.55 31.58 8.79
CA VAL A 100 4.43 30.41 8.87
C VAL A 100 4.04 29.39 7.81
N VAL A 101 4.95 29.10 6.87
CA VAL A 101 4.74 28.09 5.83
C VAL A 101 5.67 26.90 6.08
N CYS A 102 5.11 25.81 6.61
CA CYS A 102 5.89 24.62 6.96
C CYS A 102 5.18 23.33 6.54
N HIS A 103 5.20 22.32 7.42
CA HIS A 103 4.92 20.94 7.10
C HIS A 103 3.98 20.30 8.13
N GLN A 104 3.30 19.23 7.73
CA GLN A 104 2.27 18.61 8.57
C GLN A 104 2.84 18.12 9.92
N TYR A 105 3.98 17.41 9.92
CA TYR A 105 4.59 16.92 11.16
C TYR A 105 5.28 18.02 11.99
N VAL A 106 5.24 19.29 11.54
CA VAL A 106 5.65 20.46 12.32
C VAL A 106 4.43 21.21 12.87
N LEU A 107 3.39 21.38 12.03
CA LEU A 107 2.13 22.01 12.43
C LEU A 107 1.41 21.21 13.50
N GLU A 108 1.44 19.88 13.44
CA GLU A 108 0.77 19.03 14.44
C GLU A 108 1.40 19.20 15.84
N PRO A 109 2.73 19.06 16.05
CA PRO A 109 3.36 19.37 17.33
C PRO A 109 3.20 20.83 17.76
N LEU A 110 3.24 21.79 16.83
CA LEU A 110 3.01 23.20 17.15
C LEU A 110 1.57 23.42 17.65
N ALA A 111 0.57 22.73 17.10
CA ALA A 111 -0.80 22.78 17.57
C ALA A 111 -0.97 22.21 18.99
N LEU A 112 -0.12 21.25 19.40
CA LEU A 112 -0.08 20.78 20.79
C LEU A 112 0.53 21.86 21.69
N TYR A 113 1.69 22.41 21.28
CA TYR A 113 2.38 23.46 22.02
C TYR A 113 1.49 24.68 22.27
N LEU A 114 0.73 25.12 21.25
CA LEU A 114 -0.21 26.24 21.34
C LEU A 114 -1.42 25.99 22.24
N SER A 115 -1.59 24.79 22.80
CA SER A 115 -2.61 24.56 23.85
C SER A 115 -2.04 23.87 25.07
N ASP A 116 -0.74 24.08 25.31
CA ASP A 116 -0.07 23.64 26.53
C ASP A 116 -0.17 22.12 26.75
N LEU A 117 -0.24 21.33 25.66
CA LEU A 117 -0.28 19.87 25.73
C LEU A 117 1.12 19.26 25.54
N PRO A 118 1.49 18.25 26.36
CA PRO A 118 2.76 17.58 26.23
C PRO A 118 2.85 16.75 24.93
N PRO A 119 4.06 16.46 24.42
CA PRO A 119 4.23 15.65 23.21
C PRO A 119 3.65 14.23 23.34
N THR A 120 3.44 13.72 24.56
CA THR A 120 2.77 12.44 24.85
C THR A 120 1.34 12.39 24.31
N ASP A 121 0.68 13.54 24.16
CA ASP A 121 -0.71 13.65 23.71
C ASP A 121 -0.83 13.71 22.18
N TYR A 122 0.28 13.54 21.47
CA TYR A 122 0.31 13.65 20.02
C TYR A 122 -0.62 12.62 19.37
N LYS A 123 -1.43 13.12 18.43
CA LYS A 123 -2.22 12.31 17.52
C LYS A 123 -2.01 12.83 16.13
N HIS A 124 -1.75 11.93 15.19
CA HIS A 124 -1.62 12.34 13.79
C HIS A 124 -2.97 12.81 13.22
N LEU A 125 -3.02 14.06 12.76
CA LEU A 125 -4.22 14.78 12.33
C LEU A 125 -4.33 14.76 10.80
N LYS A 126 -5.49 15.14 10.24
CA LYS A 126 -5.65 15.32 8.78
C LYS A 126 -5.79 16.80 8.44
N LEU A 127 -4.71 17.55 8.68
CA LEU A 127 -4.65 18.99 8.36
C LEU A 127 -4.93 19.25 6.86
N PRO A 128 -5.70 20.31 6.53
CA PRO A 128 -6.00 20.66 5.15
C PRO A 128 -4.77 21.30 4.48
N ASN A 129 -4.20 20.62 3.49
CA ASN A 129 -3.10 21.17 2.70
C ASN A 129 -3.53 22.42 1.92
N GLY A 130 -2.71 23.48 1.96
CA GLY A 130 -2.94 24.69 1.15
C GLY A 130 -3.99 25.65 1.70
N LYS A 131 -4.57 25.38 2.87
CA LYS A 131 -5.43 26.33 3.60
C LYS A 131 -4.60 26.98 4.71
N ALA A 132 -4.52 28.30 4.72
CA ALA A 132 -3.96 29.05 5.85
C ALA A 132 -4.90 28.95 7.05
N LEU A 133 -4.34 28.74 8.24
CA LEU A 133 -5.05 28.67 9.51
C LEU A 133 -4.40 29.66 10.47
N SER A 134 -5.21 30.46 11.16
CA SER A 134 -4.75 31.20 12.34
C SER A 134 -4.39 30.24 13.47
N GLY A 135 -3.66 30.72 14.48
CA GLY A 135 -3.30 29.92 15.66
C GLY A 135 -4.55 29.33 16.36
N GLU A 136 -5.60 30.14 16.53
CA GLU A 136 -6.87 29.68 17.11
C GLU A 136 -7.56 28.62 16.24
N GLU A 137 -7.58 28.80 14.91
CA GLU A 137 -8.17 27.83 14.00
C GLU A 137 -7.39 26.51 13.99
N LEU A 138 -6.06 26.57 14.10
CA LEU A 138 -5.21 25.38 14.19
C LEU A 138 -5.54 24.57 15.45
N VAL A 139 -5.68 25.23 16.61
CA VAL A 139 -6.09 24.59 17.87
C VAL A 139 -7.50 24.00 17.77
N LYS A 140 -8.48 24.78 17.29
CA LYS A 140 -9.86 24.31 17.07
C LYS A 140 -9.91 23.09 16.13
N PHE A 141 -9.07 23.09 15.10
CA PHE A 141 -8.99 21.98 14.15
C PHE A 141 -8.40 20.73 14.79
N ARG A 142 -7.34 20.88 15.59
CA ARG A 142 -6.79 19.78 16.38
C ARG A 142 -7.85 19.16 17.27
N ASP A 143 -8.60 19.96 18.04
CA ASP A 143 -9.61 19.45 18.97
C ASP A 143 -10.72 18.66 18.25
N LYS A 144 -11.11 19.14 17.06
CA LYS A 144 -12.08 18.45 16.20
C LYS A 144 -11.57 17.11 15.66
N GLU A 145 -10.31 17.05 15.23
CA GLU A 145 -9.72 15.85 14.64
C GLU A 145 -9.24 14.83 15.70
N SER A 146 -8.83 15.31 16.88
CA SER A 146 -8.38 14.48 18.01
C SER A 146 -9.53 13.85 18.79
N GLY A 147 -10.76 14.31 18.56
CA GLY A 147 -11.99 13.78 19.15
C GLY A 147 -12.26 12.31 18.78
N GLY A 148 -12.91 11.58 19.69
CA GLY A 148 -13.08 10.12 19.59
C GLY A 148 -13.71 9.64 18.28
N ALA A 149 -14.77 10.30 17.80
CA ALA A 149 -15.43 9.90 16.55
C ALA A 149 -14.53 10.09 15.30
N SER A 150 -13.72 11.16 15.27
CA SER A 150 -12.79 11.43 14.17
C SER A 150 -11.63 10.43 14.17
N ALA A 151 -11.08 10.13 15.35
CA ALA A 151 -10.03 9.12 15.52
C ALA A 151 -10.50 7.73 15.09
N VAL A 152 -11.70 7.30 15.52
CA VAL A 152 -12.29 6.01 15.11
C VAL A 152 -12.49 5.95 13.60
N ARG A 153 -13.02 7.00 12.96
CA ARG A 153 -13.16 7.05 11.50
C ARG A 153 -11.82 6.94 10.78
N LYS A 154 -10.79 7.63 11.28
CA LYS A 154 -9.43 7.54 10.74
C LYS A 154 -8.92 6.10 10.81
N GLN A 155 -9.04 5.46 11.97
CA GLN A 155 -8.61 4.08 12.16
C GLN A 155 -9.37 3.09 11.25
N ILE A 156 -10.70 3.20 11.15
CA ILE A 156 -11.51 2.41 10.21
C ILE A 156 -11.00 2.60 8.78
N ASN A 157 -10.74 3.84 8.37
CA ASN A 157 -10.23 4.14 7.05
C ASN A 157 -8.85 3.52 6.80
N ASP A 158 -7.90 3.71 7.71
CA ASP A 158 -6.55 3.17 7.56
C ASP A 158 -6.53 1.63 7.56
N LEU A 159 -7.28 0.98 8.45
CA LEU A 159 -7.41 -0.48 8.49
C LEU A 159 -8.10 -1.03 7.24
N SER A 160 -9.15 -0.37 6.74
CA SER A 160 -9.85 -0.80 5.52
C SER A 160 -8.94 -0.75 4.29
N ILE A 161 -8.08 0.27 4.18
CA ILE A 161 -7.12 0.41 3.08
C ILE A 161 -6.01 -0.63 3.22
N MET A 162 -5.47 -0.80 4.43
CA MET A 162 -4.44 -1.79 4.74
C MET A 162 -4.88 -3.20 4.34
N TRP A 163 -6.09 -3.58 4.73
CA TRP A 163 -6.66 -4.91 4.48
C TRP A 163 -7.53 -5.01 3.22
N ALA A 164 -7.55 -4.00 2.35
CA ALA A 164 -8.50 -3.93 1.23
C ALA A 164 -8.52 -5.20 0.36
N ILE A 165 -7.36 -5.68 -0.08
CA ILE A 165 -7.26 -6.86 -0.95
C ILE A 165 -7.65 -8.15 -0.20
N LEU A 166 -7.30 -8.27 1.09
CA LEU A 166 -7.76 -9.38 1.93
C LEU A 166 -9.28 -9.38 2.06
N LEU A 167 -9.88 -8.20 2.31
CA LEU A 167 -11.33 -8.04 2.40
C LEU A 167 -12.01 -8.44 1.10
N TYR A 168 -11.43 -8.11 -0.07
CA TYR A 168 -11.99 -8.50 -1.37
C TYR A 168 -11.96 -10.02 -1.54
N ALA A 169 -10.83 -10.67 -1.24
CA ALA A 169 -10.69 -12.12 -1.32
C ALA A 169 -11.63 -12.84 -0.33
N ALA A 170 -11.68 -12.37 0.92
CA ALA A 170 -12.54 -12.95 1.96
C ALA A 170 -14.03 -12.79 1.62
N ALA A 171 -14.43 -11.61 1.12
CA ALA A 171 -15.81 -11.36 0.70
C ALA A 171 -16.21 -12.25 -0.50
N PHE A 172 -15.31 -12.41 -1.48
CA PHE A 172 -15.52 -13.34 -2.59
C PHE A 172 -15.72 -14.78 -2.10
N LEU A 173 -14.80 -15.28 -1.26
CA LEU A 173 -14.87 -16.64 -0.71
C LEU A 173 -16.12 -16.85 0.16
N LEU A 174 -16.53 -15.84 0.91
CA LEU A 174 -17.80 -15.86 1.66
C LEU A 174 -19.00 -15.99 0.71
N GLY A 175 -19.02 -15.25 -0.40
CA GLY A 175 -20.04 -15.40 -1.44
C GLY A 175 -20.09 -16.82 -2.00
N CYS A 176 -18.92 -17.40 -2.30
CA CYS A 176 -18.81 -18.80 -2.74
C CYS A 176 -19.34 -19.78 -1.70
N LEU A 177 -18.99 -19.58 -0.43
CA LEU A 177 -19.41 -20.43 0.68
C LEU A 177 -20.94 -20.38 0.88
N VAL A 178 -21.53 -19.18 0.87
CA VAL A 178 -22.98 -19.00 0.99
C VAL A 178 -23.71 -19.69 -0.16
N ARG A 179 -23.17 -19.59 -1.39
CA ARG A 179 -23.74 -20.28 -2.56
C ARG A 179 -23.63 -21.80 -2.44
N ALA A 180 -22.48 -22.30 -2.02
CA ALA A 180 -22.21 -23.73 -1.89
C ALA A 180 -23.05 -24.38 -0.77
N ILE A 181 -23.23 -23.71 0.37
CA ILE A 181 -24.01 -24.22 1.50
C ILE A 181 -25.51 -24.13 1.23
N SER A 182 -25.99 -23.02 0.65
CA SER A 182 -27.43 -22.84 0.42
C SER A 182 -28.03 -23.84 -0.58
N ALA A 183 -27.18 -24.49 -1.40
CA ALA A 183 -27.58 -25.34 -2.53
C ALA A 183 -28.67 -24.71 -3.42
N SER A 184 -28.80 -23.38 -3.36
CA SER A 184 -29.84 -22.65 -4.06
C SER A 184 -29.59 -22.74 -5.55
N SER A 185 -30.59 -23.17 -6.32
CA SER A 185 -30.49 -23.22 -7.78
C SER A 185 -30.55 -21.80 -8.38
N GLY A 186 -31.33 -20.90 -7.78
CA GLY A 186 -31.48 -19.51 -8.23
C GLY A 186 -30.30 -18.63 -7.85
N GLY A 187 -29.60 -18.07 -8.84
CA GLY A 187 -28.61 -17.00 -8.64
C GLY A 187 -29.26 -15.65 -8.35
N ILE A 188 -28.45 -14.58 -8.30
CA ILE A 188 -28.97 -13.21 -8.23
C ILE A 188 -29.66 -12.91 -9.58
N PRO A 189 -30.87 -12.30 -9.59
CA PRO A 189 -31.50 -11.85 -10.82
C PRO A 189 -30.53 -11.00 -11.66
N SER A 190 -30.45 -11.26 -12.97
CA SER A 190 -29.40 -10.69 -13.83
C SER A 190 -29.34 -9.16 -13.77
N GLU A 191 -30.50 -8.49 -13.76
CA GLU A 191 -30.58 -7.03 -13.68
C GLU A 191 -30.13 -6.49 -12.32
N LEU A 192 -30.45 -7.20 -11.23
CA LEU A 192 -29.98 -6.83 -9.90
C LEU A 192 -28.47 -7.00 -9.78
N PHE A 193 -27.91 -8.12 -10.26
CA PHE A 193 -26.46 -8.34 -10.26
C PHE A 193 -25.73 -7.25 -11.06
N ARG A 194 -26.21 -6.95 -12.27
CA ARG A 194 -25.69 -5.87 -13.10
C ARG A 194 -25.72 -4.51 -12.38
N GLY A 195 -26.84 -4.19 -11.72
CA GLY A 195 -26.98 -2.99 -10.90
C GLY A 195 -25.97 -2.92 -9.76
N ILE A 196 -25.77 -4.03 -9.03
CA ILE A 196 -24.78 -4.12 -7.94
C ILE A 196 -23.37 -3.82 -8.47
N ILE A 197 -22.96 -4.44 -9.58
CA ILE A 197 -21.63 -4.19 -10.17
C ILE A 197 -21.45 -2.71 -10.54
N VAL A 198 -22.44 -2.11 -11.22
CA VAL A 198 -22.37 -0.71 -11.67
C VAL A 198 -22.29 0.25 -10.48
N VAL A 199 -23.14 0.09 -9.46
CA VAL A 199 -23.15 0.96 -8.27
C VAL A 199 -21.86 0.82 -7.48
N CYS A 200 -21.38 -0.40 -7.26
CA CYS A 200 -20.16 -0.65 -6.52
C CYS A 200 -18.92 -0.10 -7.24
N LEU A 201 -18.83 -0.31 -8.56
CA LEU A 201 -17.75 0.23 -9.37
C LEU A 201 -17.81 1.76 -9.42
N ALA A 202 -19.01 2.35 -9.49
CA ALA A 202 -19.17 3.80 -9.47
C ALA A 202 -18.70 4.42 -8.15
N ALA A 203 -19.08 3.83 -7.00
CA ALA A 203 -18.63 4.28 -5.69
C ALA A 203 -17.09 4.14 -5.55
N SER A 204 -16.54 2.99 -5.95
CA SER A 204 -15.09 2.75 -5.92
C SER A 204 -14.32 3.73 -6.82
N THR A 205 -14.78 3.95 -8.05
CA THR A 205 -14.19 4.89 -9.00
C THR A 205 -14.25 6.30 -8.44
N PHE A 206 -15.39 6.74 -7.94
CA PHE A 206 -15.56 8.09 -7.39
C PHE A 206 -14.53 8.38 -6.31
N TYR A 207 -14.40 7.52 -5.29
CA TYR A 207 -13.44 7.72 -4.21
C TYR A 207 -11.99 7.60 -4.65
N THR A 208 -11.69 6.69 -5.57
CA THR A 208 -10.35 6.56 -6.15
C THR A 208 -9.98 7.81 -6.93
N TYR A 209 -10.89 8.34 -7.76
CA TYR A 209 -10.63 9.49 -8.62
C TYR A 209 -10.65 10.80 -7.81
N LEU A 210 -11.34 10.85 -6.66
CA LEU A 210 -11.28 11.99 -5.75
C LEU A 210 -9.86 12.23 -5.22
N ASP A 211 -9.05 11.16 -5.10
CA ASP A 211 -7.67 11.20 -4.63
C ASP A 211 -6.66 11.56 -5.74
N ILE A 212 -7.00 11.28 -7.00
CA ILE A 212 -6.11 11.41 -8.15
C ILE A 212 -6.40 12.70 -8.91
N ASP A 213 -5.38 13.52 -9.12
CA ASP A 213 -5.43 14.62 -10.07
C ASP A 213 -5.04 14.13 -11.47
N PHE A 214 -6.03 14.01 -12.38
CA PHE A 214 -5.77 13.54 -13.74
C PHE A 214 -5.11 14.58 -14.65
N ALA A 215 -5.24 15.87 -14.36
CA ALA A 215 -4.58 16.92 -15.14
C ALA A 215 -3.07 16.92 -14.84
N ALA A 216 -2.70 16.76 -13.56
CA ALA A 216 -1.32 16.59 -13.16
C ALA A 216 -0.73 15.23 -13.60
N SER A 217 -1.54 14.17 -13.65
CA SER A 217 -1.07 12.81 -13.94
C SER A 217 -0.52 12.62 -15.35
N LYS A 218 -1.14 13.24 -16.37
CA LYS A 218 -0.69 13.11 -17.77
C LYS A 218 0.76 13.52 -17.98
N ARG A 219 1.25 14.50 -17.19
CA ARG A 219 2.63 14.99 -17.24
C ARG A 219 3.64 14.06 -16.54
N LYS A 220 3.15 13.14 -15.70
CA LYS A 220 3.99 12.27 -14.85
C LYS A 220 4.15 10.85 -15.38
N VAL A 221 3.41 10.46 -16.42
CA VAL A 221 3.59 9.15 -17.06
C VAL A 221 4.68 9.24 -18.11
N THR A 222 5.76 8.49 -17.92
CA THR A 222 6.86 8.45 -18.88
C THR A 222 6.44 7.73 -20.17
N SER A 223 7.03 8.16 -21.29
CA SER A 223 6.79 7.51 -22.58
C SER A 223 7.28 6.05 -22.58
N THR A 224 8.34 5.76 -21.81
CA THR A 224 8.94 4.43 -21.71
C THR A 224 7.97 3.39 -21.18
N VAL A 225 7.34 3.63 -20.02
CA VAL A 225 6.38 2.68 -19.44
C VAL A 225 5.16 2.49 -20.34
N LYS A 226 4.69 3.57 -20.98
CA LYS A 226 3.57 3.54 -21.94
C LYS A 226 3.87 2.62 -23.12
N TYR A 227 5.02 2.80 -23.79
CA TYR A 227 5.36 1.99 -24.96
C TYR A 227 5.61 0.53 -24.61
N ILE A 228 6.24 0.23 -23.47
CA ILE A 228 6.45 -1.14 -23.00
C ILE A 228 5.10 -1.85 -22.82
N VAL A 229 4.16 -1.23 -22.09
CA VAL A 229 2.84 -1.82 -21.84
C VAL A 229 2.09 -2.01 -23.16
N TYR A 230 2.08 -1.00 -24.04
CA TYR A 230 1.39 -1.12 -25.34
C TYR A 230 2.01 -2.18 -26.25
N ALA A 231 3.33 -2.28 -26.33
CA ALA A 231 4.00 -3.31 -27.12
C ALA A 231 3.58 -4.71 -26.64
N TRP A 232 3.57 -4.95 -25.33
CA TRP A 232 3.11 -6.22 -24.78
C TRP A 232 1.62 -6.48 -25.01
N MET A 233 0.78 -5.46 -24.92
CA MET A 233 -0.64 -5.59 -25.28
C MET A 233 -0.81 -5.96 -26.75
N LEU A 234 -0.05 -5.34 -27.66
CA LEU A 234 -0.08 -5.66 -29.08
C LEU A 234 0.40 -7.10 -29.35
N VAL A 235 1.46 -7.56 -28.69
CA VAL A 235 1.94 -8.95 -28.80
C VAL A 235 0.87 -9.93 -28.34
N ARG A 236 0.22 -9.68 -27.19
CA ARG A 236 -0.89 -10.52 -26.70
C ARG A 236 -2.02 -10.60 -27.69
N TRP A 237 -2.39 -9.46 -28.28
CA TRP A 237 -3.43 -9.39 -29.29
C TRP A 237 -3.05 -10.12 -30.57
N ALA A 238 -1.84 -9.94 -31.08
CA ALA A 238 -1.36 -10.63 -32.26
C ALA A 238 -1.39 -12.16 -32.08
N VAL A 239 -0.87 -12.66 -30.95
CA VAL A 239 -0.89 -14.09 -30.63
C VAL A 239 -2.33 -14.59 -30.44
N GLY A 240 -3.16 -13.86 -29.70
CA GLY A 240 -4.55 -14.26 -29.45
C GLY A 240 -5.39 -14.32 -30.73
N LEU A 241 -5.26 -13.32 -31.62
CA LEU A 241 -5.92 -13.31 -32.92
C LEU A 241 -5.43 -14.46 -33.81
N ALA A 242 -4.12 -14.71 -33.85
CA ALA A 242 -3.57 -15.85 -34.62
C ALA A 242 -4.15 -17.18 -34.13
N LEU A 243 -4.27 -17.37 -32.81
CA LEU A 243 -4.88 -18.55 -32.22
C LEU A 243 -6.37 -18.68 -32.54
N ILE A 244 -7.13 -17.59 -32.45
CA ILE A 244 -8.57 -17.58 -32.76
C ILE A 244 -8.81 -17.90 -34.25
N PHE A 245 -8.11 -17.21 -35.16
CA PHE A 245 -8.30 -17.38 -36.60
C PHE A 245 -7.65 -18.65 -37.17
N SER A 246 -6.74 -19.30 -36.44
CA SER A 246 -6.21 -20.60 -36.85
C SER A 246 -7.28 -21.71 -36.93
N GLY A 247 -8.42 -21.53 -36.25
CA GLY A 247 -9.47 -22.55 -36.14
C GLY A 247 -9.11 -23.74 -35.24
N ILE A 248 -7.86 -23.84 -34.77
CA ILE A 248 -7.38 -24.96 -33.94
C ILE A 248 -8.14 -25.04 -32.60
N LEU A 249 -8.52 -23.88 -32.05
CA LEU A 249 -9.12 -23.79 -30.73
C LEU A 249 -10.64 -23.95 -30.71
N TYR A 250 -11.32 -23.79 -31.84
CA TYR A 250 -12.78 -23.86 -31.93
C TYR A 250 -13.18 -24.73 -33.11
N GLN A 251 -13.17 -26.04 -32.90
CA GLN A 251 -13.55 -27.02 -33.92
C GLN A 251 -15.03 -27.41 -33.77
N ASN A 252 -15.52 -27.47 -32.54
CA ASN A 252 -16.89 -27.82 -32.21
C ASN A 252 -17.50 -26.83 -31.19
N PRO A 253 -18.85 -26.73 -31.08
CA PRO A 253 -19.49 -25.87 -30.08
C PRO A 253 -19.09 -26.15 -28.62
N GLY A 254 -18.59 -27.34 -28.31
CA GLY A 254 -18.07 -27.70 -26.98
C GLY A 254 -16.69 -27.12 -26.64
N ASP A 255 -15.97 -26.58 -27.63
CA ASP A 255 -14.63 -26.01 -27.48
C ASP A 255 -14.63 -24.54 -27.03
N LEU A 256 -15.81 -23.96 -26.80
CA LEU A 256 -15.98 -22.54 -26.47
C LEU A 256 -15.07 -22.07 -25.31
N TYR A 257 -14.91 -22.90 -24.27
CA TYR A 257 -14.05 -22.57 -23.12
C TYR A 257 -12.58 -22.33 -23.51
N LYS A 258 -12.07 -22.96 -24.57
CA LYS A 258 -10.69 -22.75 -25.05
C LYS A 258 -10.53 -21.33 -25.60
N VAL A 259 -11.51 -20.88 -26.38
CA VAL A 259 -11.54 -19.51 -26.90
C VAL A 259 -11.72 -18.49 -25.78
N MET A 260 -12.53 -18.82 -24.77
CA MET A 260 -12.72 -17.94 -23.60
C MET A 260 -11.38 -17.65 -22.91
N TRP A 261 -10.52 -18.63 -22.69
CA TRP A 261 -9.22 -18.41 -22.04
C TRP A 261 -8.24 -17.59 -22.89
N VAL A 262 -8.27 -17.73 -24.22
CA VAL A 262 -7.49 -16.85 -25.11
C VAL A 262 -8.01 -15.41 -25.02
N LEU A 263 -9.33 -15.24 -25.02
CA LEU A 263 -9.94 -13.92 -24.86
C LEU A 263 -9.67 -13.31 -23.48
N PHE A 264 -9.58 -14.13 -22.42
CA PHE A 264 -9.19 -13.67 -21.09
C PHE A 264 -7.79 -13.06 -21.06
N TRP A 265 -6.89 -13.59 -21.89
CA TRP A 265 -5.54 -13.03 -22.03
C TRP A 265 -5.50 -11.74 -22.87
N MET A 266 -6.46 -11.57 -23.78
CA MET A 266 -6.57 -10.40 -24.66
C MET A 266 -7.31 -9.22 -24.05
N VAL A 267 -8.15 -9.43 -23.02
CA VAL A 267 -8.88 -8.33 -22.39
C VAL A 267 -7.93 -7.29 -21.78
N PRO A 268 -8.33 -6.01 -21.76
CA PRO A 268 -7.53 -4.93 -21.18
C PRO A 268 -7.28 -5.15 -19.69
N PRO A 269 -6.34 -4.40 -19.10
CA PRO A 269 -6.12 -4.40 -17.67
C PRO A 269 -7.38 -3.99 -16.89
N ALA A 270 -7.53 -4.52 -15.69
CA ALA A 270 -8.64 -4.22 -14.80
C ALA A 270 -8.68 -2.73 -14.42
N LEU A 271 -9.89 -2.19 -14.25
CA LEU A 271 -10.07 -0.81 -13.78
C LEU A 271 -9.62 -0.60 -12.32
N THR A 272 -9.40 -1.70 -11.57
CA THR A 272 -8.86 -1.70 -10.21
C THR A 272 -7.32 -1.66 -10.16
N SER A 273 -6.62 -1.78 -11.30
CA SER A 273 -5.15 -1.68 -11.37
C SER A 273 -4.57 -0.42 -10.69
N PRO A 274 -5.18 0.78 -10.76
CA PRO A 274 -4.69 1.95 -10.04
C PRO A 274 -4.69 1.76 -8.51
N VAL A 275 -5.70 1.07 -7.98
CA VAL A 275 -5.78 0.76 -6.55
C VAL A 275 -4.63 -0.17 -6.15
N LEU A 276 -4.40 -1.25 -6.92
CA LEU A 276 -3.27 -2.16 -6.68
C LEU A 276 -1.92 -1.43 -6.75
N SER A 277 -1.77 -0.49 -7.67
CA SER A 277 -0.56 0.33 -7.80
C SER A 277 -0.29 1.13 -6.52
N VAL A 278 -1.30 1.81 -5.96
CA VAL A 278 -1.14 2.55 -4.69
C VAL A 278 -0.76 1.60 -3.55
N LEU A 279 -1.40 0.42 -3.47
CA LEU A 279 -1.21 -0.52 -2.37
C LEU A 279 0.12 -1.28 -2.44
N TRP A 280 0.72 -1.45 -3.62
CA TRP A 280 1.94 -2.24 -3.83
C TRP A 280 3.18 -1.41 -4.18
N GLY A 281 3.12 -0.08 -4.03
CA GLY A 281 4.28 0.79 -4.26
C GLY A 281 4.57 1.10 -5.73
N GLY A 282 3.54 1.14 -6.57
CA GLY A 282 3.60 1.71 -7.91
C GLY A 282 3.48 3.24 -7.92
N ASN A 283 3.57 3.85 -9.11
CA ASN A 283 3.51 5.31 -9.30
C ASN A 283 2.07 5.80 -9.56
N LEU A 284 1.07 4.92 -9.51
CA LEU A 284 -0.38 5.18 -9.69
C LEU A 284 -0.79 5.69 -11.09
N TYR A 285 -0.12 6.73 -11.60
CA TYR A 285 -0.48 7.42 -12.83
C TYR A 285 -0.38 6.54 -14.09
N PRO A 286 0.67 5.73 -14.29
CA PRO A 286 0.70 4.81 -15.44
C PRO A 286 -0.48 3.83 -15.38
N SER A 287 -0.74 3.24 -14.21
CA SER A 287 -1.86 2.33 -14.02
C SER A 287 -3.21 3.01 -14.29
N ALA A 288 -3.43 4.24 -13.80
CA ALA A 288 -4.68 4.99 -14.02
C ALA A 288 -4.93 5.36 -15.48
N ILE A 289 -3.90 5.87 -16.18
CA ILE A 289 -4.06 6.32 -17.57
C ILE A 289 -4.16 5.12 -18.52
N LEU A 290 -3.26 4.15 -18.39
CA LEU A 290 -3.16 3.04 -19.35
C LEU A 290 -4.33 2.06 -19.22
N SER A 291 -4.76 1.71 -18.01
CA SER A 291 -5.92 0.84 -17.81
C SER A 291 -7.20 1.45 -18.41
N ARG A 292 -7.42 2.75 -18.23
CA ARG A 292 -8.56 3.47 -18.81
C ARG A 292 -8.51 3.49 -20.33
N MET A 293 -7.36 3.87 -20.92
CA MET A 293 -7.22 3.93 -22.39
C MET A 293 -7.41 2.56 -23.03
N LEU A 294 -6.77 1.52 -22.48
CA LEU A 294 -6.91 0.15 -22.97
C LEU A 294 -8.34 -0.38 -22.78
N SER A 295 -9.02 0.00 -21.69
CA SER A 295 -10.43 -0.35 -21.46
C SER A 295 -11.41 0.32 -22.43
N ILE A 296 -11.00 1.34 -23.18
CA ILE A 296 -11.79 1.95 -24.25
C ILE A 296 -11.46 1.29 -25.60
N ILE A 297 -10.16 1.12 -25.89
CA ILE A 297 -9.68 0.62 -27.19
C ILE A 297 -10.00 -0.87 -27.37
N ALA A 298 -9.71 -1.69 -26.36
CA ALA A 298 -9.81 -3.14 -26.47
C ALA A 298 -11.24 -3.66 -26.71
N PRO A 299 -12.30 -3.16 -26.06
CA PRO A 299 -13.67 -3.59 -26.38
C PRO A 299 -14.07 -3.29 -27.83
N VAL A 300 -13.69 -2.13 -28.36
CA VAL A 300 -13.97 -1.77 -29.76
C VAL A 300 -13.25 -2.75 -30.69
N ALA A 301 -11.98 -3.05 -30.42
CA ALA A 301 -11.21 -4.04 -31.16
C ALA A 301 -11.83 -5.45 -31.06
N LEU A 302 -12.37 -5.84 -29.88
CA LEU A 302 -13.06 -7.12 -29.67
C LEU A 302 -14.34 -7.19 -30.50
N ILE A 303 -15.16 -6.13 -30.53
CA ILE A 303 -16.37 -6.04 -31.36
C ILE A 303 -16.02 -6.24 -32.84
N VAL A 304 -14.99 -5.56 -33.33
CA VAL A 304 -14.54 -5.70 -34.73
C VAL A 304 -14.07 -7.13 -35.00
N THR A 305 -13.28 -7.70 -34.09
CA THR A 305 -12.79 -9.09 -34.19
C THR A 305 -13.94 -10.08 -34.28
N PHE A 306 -14.97 -9.92 -33.46
CA PHE A 306 -16.14 -10.80 -33.45
C PHE A 306 -17.06 -10.61 -34.65
N GLY A 307 -17.18 -9.39 -35.17
CA GLY A 307 -17.89 -9.14 -36.42
C GLY A 307 -17.26 -9.85 -37.62
N LEU A 308 -15.93 -10.01 -37.60
CA LEU A 308 -15.17 -10.75 -38.61
C LEU A 308 -15.21 -12.27 -38.35
N ALA A 309 -15.12 -12.69 -37.09
CA ALA A 309 -15.18 -14.08 -36.65
C ALA A 309 -16.63 -14.57 -36.48
N LYS A 310 -17.41 -14.59 -37.57
CA LYS A 310 -18.85 -14.98 -37.63
C LYS A 310 -19.21 -16.35 -37.03
N GLN A 311 -18.23 -17.15 -36.59
CA GLN A 311 -18.39 -18.51 -36.07
C GLN A 311 -18.44 -18.59 -34.53
N LEU A 312 -18.14 -17.51 -33.80
CA LEU A 312 -18.10 -17.54 -32.33
C LEU A 312 -19.47 -17.21 -31.69
N PRO A 313 -19.98 -18.04 -30.75
CA PRO A 313 -21.26 -17.82 -30.08
C PRO A 313 -21.12 -16.76 -28.99
N ILE A 314 -21.10 -15.49 -29.37
CA ILE A 314 -20.89 -14.36 -28.46
C ILE A 314 -22.17 -13.53 -28.35
N ASN A 315 -22.46 -13.08 -27.13
CA ASN A 315 -23.62 -12.24 -26.87
C ASN A 315 -23.31 -10.76 -27.17
N SER A 316 -23.78 -10.26 -28.32
CA SER A 316 -23.63 -8.84 -28.72
C SER A 316 -24.31 -7.88 -27.74
N SER A 317 -25.37 -8.29 -27.05
CA SER A 317 -26.02 -7.46 -26.02
C SER A 317 -25.13 -7.24 -24.79
N SER A 318 -24.21 -8.16 -24.51
CA SER A 318 -23.26 -8.03 -23.41
C SER A 318 -22.19 -6.96 -23.65
N LEU A 319 -21.85 -6.69 -24.90
CA LEU A 319 -20.93 -5.61 -25.27
C LEU A 319 -21.56 -4.23 -25.03
N ILE A 320 -22.87 -4.10 -25.26
CA ILE A 320 -23.63 -2.90 -24.91
C ILE A 320 -23.61 -2.68 -23.39
N PHE A 321 -23.85 -3.74 -22.60
CA PHE A 321 -23.77 -3.66 -21.15
C PHE A 321 -22.37 -3.26 -20.64
N PHE A 322 -21.30 -3.71 -21.31
CA PHE A 322 -19.97 -3.22 -20.97
C PHE A 322 -19.79 -1.72 -21.24
N GLY A 323 -20.36 -1.19 -22.32
CA GLY A 323 -20.44 0.25 -22.56
C GLY A 323 -21.16 0.98 -21.41
N VAL A 324 -22.24 0.41 -20.88
CA VAL A 324 -22.94 0.94 -19.70
C VAL A 324 -22.03 0.95 -18.47
N ILE A 325 -21.26 -0.11 -18.21
CA ILE A 325 -20.26 -0.14 -17.12
C ILE A 325 -19.22 0.96 -17.30
N LEU A 326 -18.69 1.17 -18.50
CA LEU A 326 -17.72 2.23 -18.75
C LEU A 326 -18.30 3.63 -18.51
N VAL A 327 -19.55 3.87 -18.89
CA VAL A 327 -20.18 5.18 -18.72
C VAL A 327 -20.61 5.40 -17.27
N LEU A 328 -21.45 4.52 -16.73
CA LEU A 328 -22.06 4.68 -15.40
C LEU A 328 -21.11 4.30 -14.26
N GLY A 329 -20.28 3.28 -14.46
CA GLY A 329 -19.35 2.79 -13.44
C GLY A 329 -18.01 3.52 -13.41
N LEU A 330 -17.60 4.17 -14.51
CA LEU A 330 -16.28 4.83 -14.63
C LEU A 330 -16.36 6.31 -15.05
N ALA A 331 -16.97 6.63 -16.20
CA ALA A 331 -16.88 7.96 -16.79
C ALA A 331 -17.63 9.04 -15.98
N ILE A 332 -18.90 8.78 -15.65
CA ILE A 332 -19.73 9.71 -14.84
C ILE A 332 -19.17 9.90 -13.44
N PRO A 333 -18.95 8.85 -12.61
CA PRO A 333 -18.42 9.01 -11.26
C PRO A 333 -17.02 9.62 -11.29
N GLY A 334 -16.19 9.26 -12.28
CA GLY A 334 -14.89 9.88 -12.48
C GLY A 334 -14.97 11.37 -12.79
N ALA A 335 -15.89 11.78 -13.68
CA ALA A 335 -16.11 13.19 -14.02
C ALA A 335 -16.64 13.98 -12.82
N LEU A 336 -17.57 13.42 -12.04
CA LEU A 336 -18.07 14.04 -10.81
C LEU A 336 -16.95 14.24 -9.77
N ALA A 337 -16.11 13.23 -9.58
CA ALA A 337 -14.97 13.32 -8.67
C ALA A 337 -13.96 14.39 -9.12
N GLN A 338 -13.63 14.45 -10.41
CA GLN A 338 -12.73 15.47 -10.95
C GLN A 338 -13.34 16.87 -10.89
N PHE A 339 -14.63 17.02 -11.21
CA PHE A 339 -15.32 18.30 -11.11
C PHE A 339 -15.29 18.86 -9.68
N TRP A 340 -15.54 18.02 -8.68
CA TRP A 340 -15.43 18.45 -7.28
C TRP A 340 -13.98 18.79 -6.91
N ARG A 341 -13.00 18.03 -7.40
CA ARG A 341 -11.58 18.29 -7.16
C ARG A 341 -11.11 19.60 -7.78
N ASP A 342 -11.57 19.93 -8.99
CA ASP A 342 -11.23 21.19 -9.65
C ASP A 342 -11.88 22.38 -8.95
N LYS A 343 -13.12 22.23 -8.46
CA LYS A 343 -13.84 23.31 -7.77
C LYS A 343 -13.31 23.58 -6.36
N SER A 344 -12.98 22.53 -5.60
CA SER A 344 -12.57 22.65 -4.20
C SER A 344 -11.52 21.57 -3.85
N PRO A 345 -10.26 21.74 -4.28
CA PRO A 345 -9.23 20.70 -4.18
C PRO A 345 -8.87 20.35 -2.72
N VAL A 346 -8.94 21.32 -1.81
CA VAL A 346 -8.63 21.11 -0.39
C VAL A 346 -9.73 20.27 0.29
N GLU A 347 -10.99 20.63 0.07
CA GLU A 347 -12.14 19.95 0.68
C GLU A 347 -12.32 18.54 0.12
N SER A 348 -12.20 18.37 -1.19
CA SER A 348 -12.34 17.05 -1.83
C SER A 348 -11.25 16.08 -1.37
N ASN A 349 -10.00 16.56 -1.22
CA ASN A 349 -8.91 15.76 -0.70
C ASN A 349 -9.12 15.39 0.79
N HIS A 350 -9.56 16.34 1.61
CA HIS A 350 -9.88 16.05 3.01
C HIS A 350 -11.05 15.04 3.13
N HIS A 351 -12.09 15.18 2.30
CA HIS A 351 -13.20 14.22 2.21
C HIS A 351 -12.70 12.83 1.80
N SER A 352 -11.90 12.75 0.72
CA SER A 352 -11.32 11.49 0.25
C SER A 352 -10.58 10.75 1.37
N LYS A 353 -9.67 11.44 2.07
CA LYS A 353 -8.89 10.84 3.17
C LYS A 353 -9.75 10.26 4.30
N ASN A 354 -10.98 10.74 4.50
CA ASN A 354 -11.86 10.30 5.59
C ASN A 354 -12.86 9.22 5.20
N TRP A 355 -13.17 9.10 3.91
CA TRP A 355 -14.27 8.27 3.41
C TRP A 355 -13.85 7.26 2.34
N LYS A 356 -12.54 7.11 2.07
CA LYS A 356 -11.99 6.11 1.14
C LYS A 356 -12.45 4.67 1.43
N PHE A 357 -12.71 4.33 2.70
CA PHE A 357 -13.23 3.02 3.09
C PHE A 357 -14.56 2.65 2.39
N ILE A 358 -15.37 3.63 1.96
CA ILE A 358 -16.60 3.37 1.20
C ILE A 358 -16.26 2.70 -0.14
N GLY A 359 -15.22 3.19 -0.82
CA GLY A 359 -14.76 2.59 -2.08
C GLY A 359 -14.26 1.17 -1.89
N VAL A 360 -13.59 0.88 -0.77
CA VAL A 360 -13.16 -0.48 -0.39
C VAL A 360 -14.37 -1.37 -0.12
N LEU A 361 -15.31 -0.93 0.71
CA LEU A 361 -16.50 -1.70 1.05
C LEU A 361 -17.36 -2.01 -0.20
N ALA A 362 -17.46 -1.06 -1.12
CA ALA A 362 -18.14 -1.25 -2.40
C ALA A 362 -17.51 -2.38 -3.22
N VAL A 363 -16.18 -2.43 -3.33
CA VAL A 363 -15.48 -3.53 -4.03
C VAL A 363 -15.62 -4.86 -3.29
N ALA A 364 -15.62 -4.86 -1.95
CA ALA A 364 -15.89 -6.06 -1.16
C ALA A 364 -17.31 -6.60 -1.38
N LEU A 365 -18.32 -5.72 -1.42
CA LEU A 365 -19.70 -6.09 -1.74
C LEU A 365 -19.83 -6.66 -3.16
N MET A 366 -19.15 -6.02 -4.13
CA MET A 366 -19.05 -6.51 -5.50
C MET A 366 -18.41 -7.90 -5.55
N ALA A 367 -17.33 -8.12 -4.80
CA ALA A 367 -16.65 -9.41 -4.70
C ALA A 367 -17.56 -10.50 -4.12
N LEU A 368 -18.30 -10.19 -3.04
CA LEU A 368 -19.29 -11.08 -2.43
C LEU A 368 -20.39 -11.48 -3.42
N ALA A 369 -21.00 -10.50 -4.09
CA ALA A 369 -22.02 -10.77 -5.10
C ALA A 369 -21.48 -11.61 -6.25
N THR A 370 -20.23 -11.34 -6.67
CA THR A 370 -19.55 -12.09 -7.74
C THR A 370 -19.27 -13.53 -7.34
N GLY A 371 -18.77 -13.76 -6.12
CA GLY A 371 -18.55 -15.09 -5.57
C GLY A 371 -19.84 -15.89 -5.47
N PHE A 372 -20.93 -15.27 -4.99
CA PHE A 372 -22.24 -15.93 -4.95
C PHE A 372 -22.79 -16.25 -6.34
N GLN A 373 -22.70 -15.31 -7.28
CA GLN A 373 -23.28 -15.44 -8.62
C GLN A 373 -22.57 -16.49 -9.48
N PHE A 374 -21.24 -16.57 -9.42
CA PHE A 374 -20.46 -17.42 -10.32
C PHE A 374 -20.04 -18.76 -9.72
N THR A 375 -20.32 -19.01 -8.44
CA THR A 375 -20.08 -20.33 -7.85
C THR A 375 -21.16 -21.32 -8.28
N PRO A 376 -20.79 -22.45 -8.93
CA PRO A 376 -21.74 -23.52 -9.18
C PRO A 376 -22.31 -24.07 -7.87
N SER A 377 -23.64 -24.28 -7.79
CA SER A 377 -24.27 -24.81 -6.56
C SER A 377 -23.79 -26.22 -6.20
N THR A 378 -23.25 -26.96 -7.18
CA THR A 378 -22.66 -28.30 -7.03
C THR A 378 -21.14 -28.26 -6.85
N PHE A 379 -20.53 -27.09 -6.65
CA PHE A 379 -19.07 -26.93 -6.58
C PHE A 379 -18.41 -27.92 -5.60
N LEU A 380 -18.93 -28.04 -4.37
CA LEU A 380 -18.34 -28.93 -3.36
C LEU A 380 -18.43 -30.40 -3.76
N SER A 381 -19.58 -30.83 -4.32
CA SER A 381 -19.74 -32.21 -4.78
C SER A 381 -18.87 -32.53 -5.99
N ASP A 382 -18.74 -31.57 -6.91
CA ASP A 382 -17.97 -31.76 -8.15
C ASP A 382 -16.46 -31.74 -7.88
N LEU A 383 -16.02 -31.10 -6.79
CA LEU A 383 -14.62 -31.06 -6.37
C LEU A 383 -14.21 -32.23 -5.47
N PHE A 384 -15.05 -32.65 -4.51
CA PHE A 384 -14.64 -33.59 -3.45
C PHE A 384 -15.37 -34.93 -3.45
N SER A 385 -16.60 -35.01 -3.98
CA SER A 385 -17.45 -36.21 -3.84
C SER A 385 -18.15 -36.57 -5.16
N SER A 386 -17.39 -36.52 -6.27
CA SER A 386 -17.83 -36.64 -7.67
C SER A 386 -19.10 -37.48 -7.85
N THR A 387 -20.25 -36.81 -7.93
CA THR A 387 -21.54 -37.43 -8.26
C THR A 387 -21.74 -37.58 -9.76
N ASP A 388 -21.03 -36.79 -10.56
CA ASP A 388 -21.02 -36.81 -12.02
C ASP A 388 -19.58 -36.59 -12.52
N ALA A 389 -19.03 -37.60 -13.18
CA ALA A 389 -17.66 -37.60 -13.67
C ALA A 389 -17.40 -36.48 -14.70
N ASN A 390 -18.39 -36.12 -15.53
CA ASN A 390 -18.22 -35.09 -16.56
C ASN A 390 -18.12 -33.69 -15.94
N ARG A 391 -18.93 -33.41 -14.92
CA ARG A 391 -18.86 -32.12 -14.18
C ARG A 391 -17.59 -32.00 -13.37
N SER A 392 -17.18 -33.08 -12.69
CA SER A 392 -15.92 -33.11 -11.94
C SER A 392 -14.72 -32.91 -12.87
N LEU A 393 -14.72 -33.57 -14.03
CA LEU A 393 -13.69 -33.38 -15.06
C LEU A 393 -13.67 -31.94 -15.58
N ALA A 394 -14.82 -31.33 -15.88
CA ALA A 394 -14.90 -29.94 -16.29
C ALA A 394 -14.34 -28.99 -15.22
N CYS A 395 -14.70 -29.20 -13.94
CA CYS A 395 -14.18 -28.42 -12.82
C CYS A 395 -12.64 -28.44 -12.75
N LEU A 396 -12.05 -29.64 -12.73
CA LEU A 396 -10.60 -29.83 -12.60
C LEU A 396 -9.84 -29.41 -13.86
N GLN A 397 -10.40 -29.66 -15.04
CA GLN A 397 -9.80 -29.23 -16.30
C GLN A 397 -9.71 -27.71 -16.37
N GLN A 398 -10.79 -27.00 -16.01
CA GLN A 398 -10.77 -25.54 -16.02
C GLN A 398 -9.88 -24.96 -14.93
N LEU A 399 -9.74 -25.63 -13.78
CA LEU A 399 -8.74 -25.25 -12.76
C LEU A 399 -7.32 -25.31 -13.33
N ALA A 400 -6.97 -26.41 -14.01
CA ALA A 400 -5.64 -26.57 -14.61
C ALA A 400 -5.37 -25.50 -15.68
N VAL A 401 -6.34 -25.22 -16.56
CA VAL A 401 -6.20 -24.17 -17.59
C VAL A 401 -6.11 -22.78 -16.96
N ALA A 402 -6.94 -22.47 -15.96
CA ALA A 402 -6.87 -21.20 -15.23
C ALA A 402 -5.48 -21.00 -14.61
N THR A 403 -4.99 -22.03 -13.92
CA THR A 403 -3.66 -22.02 -13.28
C THR A 403 -2.57 -21.76 -14.31
N LEU A 404 -2.60 -22.45 -15.45
CA LEU A 404 -1.65 -22.24 -16.54
C LEU A 404 -1.70 -20.80 -17.07
N VAL A 405 -2.88 -20.28 -17.39
CA VAL A 405 -3.05 -18.93 -17.92
C VAL A 405 -2.54 -17.88 -16.93
N PHE A 406 -2.93 -18.00 -15.66
CA PHE A 406 -2.48 -17.06 -14.64
C PHE A 406 -0.95 -17.12 -14.46
N ILE A 407 -0.34 -18.32 -14.39
CA ILE A 407 1.12 -18.48 -14.32
C ILE A 407 1.81 -17.84 -15.53
N LEU A 408 1.35 -18.14 -16.76
CA LEU A 408 1.93 -17.58 -17.98
C LEU A 408 1.89 -16.05 -17.97
N MET A 409 0.77 -15.45 -17.56
CA MET A 409 0.67 -13.99 -17.43
C MET A 409 1.75 -13.41 -16.49
N ARG A 410 2.03 -14.08 -15.35
CA ARG A 410 3.08 -13.66 -14.41
C ARG A 410 4.47 -13.87 -14.99
N VAL A 411 4.73 -15.00 -15.63
CA VAL A 411 6.02 -15.29 -16.27
C VAL A 411 6.35 -14.21 -17.31
N PHE A 412 5.38 -13.83 -18.16
CA PHE A 412 5.57 -12.75 -19.13
C PHE A 412 5.80 -11.39 -18.47
N ALA A 413 5.11 -11.07 -17.38
CA ALA A 413 5.31 -9.82 -16.66
C ALA A 413 6.67 -9.77 -15.93
N VAL A 414 7.15 -10.89 -15.39
CA VAL A 414 8.49 -11.01 -14.81
C VAL A 414 9.56 -10.88 -15.90
N LEU A 415 9.38 -11.57 -17.03
CA LEU A 415 10.27 -11.43 -18.19
C LEU A 415 10.35 -9.98 -18.66
N THR A 416 9.21 -9.28 -18.71
CA THR A 416 9.17 -7.84 -19.01
C THR A 416 10.06 -7.07 -18.04
N SER A 417 9.92 -7.32 -16.74
CA SER A 417 10.70 -6.64 -15.70
C SER A 417 12.21 -6.90 -15.83
N VAL A 418 12.61 -8.09 -16.28
CA VAL A 418 14.02 -8.43 -16.56
C VAL A 418 14.53 -7.73 -17.83
N VAL A 419 13.75 -7.75 -18.92
CA VAL A 419 14.13 -7.12 -20.21
C VAL A 419 14.17 -5.59 -20.12
N THR A 420 13.38 -5.01 -19.22
CA THR A 420 13.32 -3.56 -19.00
C THR A 420 14.10 -3.12 -17.77
N LYS A 421 14.98 -3.98 -17.24
CA LYS A 421 15.92 -3.62 -16.18
C LYS A 421 16.69 -2.37 -16.62
N ASP A 422 16.83 -1.42 -15.71
CA ASP A 422 17.47 -0.10 -15.92
C ASP A 422 16.73 0.89 -16.83
N LYS A 423 15.63 0.48 -17.50
CA LYS A 423 14.79 1.39 -18.31
C LYS A 423 13.64 2.00 -17.54
N LEU A 424 13.19 1.33 -16.48
CA LEU A 424 12.07 1.75 -15.63
C LEU A 424 12.53 1.87 -14.18
N ILE A 425 12.06 2.91 -13.49
CA ILE A 425 12.23 2.98 -12.04
C ILE A 425 11.38 1.89 -11.36
N LYS A 426 11.74 1.49 -10.13
CA LYS A 426 11.07 0.41 -9.38
C LYS A 426 9.53 0.56 -9.34
N ALA A 427 9.03 1.77 -9.16
CA ALA A 427 7.59 2.06 -9.13
C ALA A 427 6.92 1.90 -10.51
N GLU A 428 7.59 2.28 -11.60
CA GLU A 428 7.05 2.12 -12.96
C GLU A 428 7.10 0.65 -13.41
N ALA A 429 8.15 -0.08 -13.04
CA ALA A 429 8.23 -1.53 -13.27
C ALA A 429 7.09 -2.25 -12.55
N ARG A 430 6.75 -1.81 -11.33
CA ARG A 430 5.59 -2.29 -10.58
C ARG A 430 4.28 -2.02 -11.31
N ASP A 431 4.09 -0.81 -11.83
CA ASP A 431 2.88 -0.45 -12.58
C ASP A 431 2.74 -1.27 -13.87
N ALA A 432 3.83 -1.47 -14.61
CA ALA A 432 3.85 -2.31 -15.80
C ALA A 432 3.48 -3.75 -15.45
N TYR A 433 4.06 -4.32 -14.39
CA TYR A 433 3.70 -5.65 -13.90
C TYR A 433 2.20 -5.74 -13.60
N ILE A 434 1.65 -4.82 -12.80
CA ILE A 434 0.23 -4.80 -12.41
C ILE A 434 -0.69 -4.76 -13.62
N LEU A 435 -0.39 -3.89 -14.60
CA LEU A 435 -1.17 -3.76 -15.82
C LEU A 435 -1.13 -5.04 -16.68
N LEU A 436 -0.01 -5.77 -16.65
CA LEU A 436 0.16 -6.99 -17.43
C LEU A 436 -0.50 -8.22 -16.78
N VAL A 437 -0.62 -8.31 -15.46
CA VAL A 437 -1.10 -9.54 -14.78
C VAL A 437 -2.56 -9.51 -14.33
N ASN A 438 -3.21 -8.35 -14.39
CA ASN A 438 -4.58 -8.16 -13.89
C ASN A 438 -5.56 -7.87 -15.04
N PRO A 439 -6.13 -8.90 -15.69
CA PRO A 439 -7.09 -8.73 -16.77
C PRO A 439 -8.45 -8.23 -16.26
N ASN A 440 -9.20 -7.54 -17.12
CA ASN A 440 -10.54 -7.05 -16.81
C ASN A 440 -11.56 -8.21 -16.83
N PHE A 441 -11.70 -8.87 -15.68
CA PHE A 441 -12.61 -9.98 -15.48
C PHE A 441 -14.06 -9.64 -15.84
N PHE A 442 -14.57 -8.46 -15.46
CA PHE A 442 -15.97 -8.10 -15.70
C PHE A 442 -16.28 -7.91 -17.18
N LEU A 443 -15.36 -7.31 -17.94
CA LEU A 443 -15.48 -7.25 -19.41
C LEU A 443 -15.50 -8.66 -19.99
N TRP A 444 -14.54 -9.49 -19.59
CA TRP A 444 -14.42 -10.84 -20.11
C TRP A 444 -15.65 -11.70 -19.81
N ALA A 445 -16.10 -11.72 -18.55
CA ALA A 445 -17.26 -12.49 -18.13
C ALA A 445 -18.53 -12.03 -18.86
N ALA A 446 -18.70 -10.72 -19.08
CA ALA A 446 -19.84 -10.18 -19.79
C ALA A 446 -20.01 -10.82 -21.19
N LEU A 447 -18.92 -11.02 -21.94
CA LEU A 447 -18.95 -11.59 -23.30
C LEU A 447 -19.68 -12.94 -23.38
N PHE A 448 -19.71 -13.69 -22.29
CA PHE A 448 -20.23 -15.06 -22.24
C PHE A 448 -21.48 -15.20 -21.35
N LEU A 449 -21.92 -14.14 -20.68
CA LEU A 449 -23.17 -14.14 -19.93
C LEU A 449 -24.36 -14.35 -20.89
N GLY A 450 -25.15 -15.39 -20.62
CA GLY A 450 -26.35 -15.71 -21.40
C GLY A 450 -26.10 -16.51 -22.68
N VAL A 451 -24.88 -16.98 -22.93
CA VAL A 451 -24.59 -17.90 -24.05
C VAL A 451 -25.20 -19.27 -23.73
N SER A 452 -26.30 -19.62 -24.41
CA SER A 452 -27.05 -20.87 -24.22
C SER A 452 -26.66 -22.00 -25.19
N ALA A 453 -25.90 -21.68 -26.25
CA ALA A 453 -25.57 -22.59 -27.34
C ALA A 453 -24.16 -23.20 -27.22
N THR A 454 -23.85 -23.87 -26.11
CA THR A 454 -22.60 -24.64 -25.95
C THR A 454 -22.90 -26.12 -25.69
N ALA A 455 -22.14 -27.00 -26.32
CA ALA A 455 -22.22 -28.44 -26.05
C ALA A 455 -21.52 -28.84 -24.74
N ASN A 456 -20.83 -27.91 -24.06
CA ASN A 456 -20.21 -28.11 -22.75
C ASN A 456 -20.47 -26.92 -21.82
N PRO A 457 -21.68 -26.80 -21.24
CA PRO A 457 -22.06 -25.67 -20.40
C PRO A 457 -21.32 -25.62 -19.07
N ASP A 458 -20.91 -26.77 -18.53
CA ASP A 458 -20.24 -26.82 -17.23
C ASP A 458 -18.79 -26.36 -17.32
N ALA A 459 -18.06 -26.68 -18.40
CA ALA A 459 -16.74 -26.10 -18.63
C ALA A 459 -16.78 -24.56 -18.72
N VAL A 460 -17.83 -23.98 -19.32
CA VAL A 460 -17.99 -22.51 -19.38
C VAL A 460 -18.23 -21.93 -17.98
N LYS A 461 -19.12 -22.55 -17.19
CA LYS A 461 -19.38 -22.11 -15.80
C LYS A 461 -18.12 -22.16 -14.94
N TYR A 462 -17.37 -23.26 -15.00
CA TYR A 462 -16.13 -23.43 -14.24
C TYR A 462 -15.01 -22.51 -14.71
N ALA A 463 -14.92 -22.22 -16.01
CA ALA A 463 -13.98 -21.23 -16.51
C ALA A 463 -14.25 -19.85 -15.89
N ILE A 464 -15.53 -19.43 -15.83
CA ILE A 464 -15.92 -18.15 -15.21
C ILE A 464 -15.61 -18.15 -13.71
N PHE A 465 -15.97 -19.24 -13.01
CA PHE A 465 -15.68 -19.38 -11.58
C PHE A 465 -14.19 -19.27 -11.26
N TRP A 466 -13.33 -20.05 -11.93
CA TRP A 466 -11.89 -20.04 -11.66
C TRP A 466 -11.22 -18.73 -12.08
N ALA A 467 -11.70 -18.08 -13.15
CA ALA A 467 -11.24 -16.74 -13.51
C ALA A 467 -11.62 -15.69 -12.45
N ALA A 468 -12.83 -15.77 -11.89
CA ALA A 468 -13.29 -14.89 -10.81
C ALA A 468 -12.47 -15.11 -9.53
N LEU A 469 -12.24 -16.36 -9.15
CA LEU A 469 -11.41 -16.74 -8.01
C LEU A 469 -9.99 -16.21 -8.18
N GLY A 470 -9.39 -16.41 -9.35
CA GLY A 470 -8.06 -15.88 -9.64
C GLY A 470 -8.01 -14.34 -9.57
N PHE A 471 -9.03 -13.65 -10.07
CA PHE A 471 -9.12 -12.19 -10.04
C PHE A 471 -9.14 -11.62 -8.60
N PHE A 472 -9.84 -12.26 -7.66
CA PHE A 472 -9.93 -11.76 -6.28
C PHE A 472 -8.86 -12.33 -5.33
N CYS A 473 -8.43 -13.58 -5.53
CA CYS A 473 -7.54 -14.26 -4.58
C CYS A 473 -6.05 -14.17 -4.94
N ILE A 474 -5.67 -14.14 -6.23
CA ILE A 474 -4.25 -14.07 -6.60
C ILE A 474 -3.61 -12.74 -6.16
N PRO A 475 -4.28 -11.57 -6.27
CA PRO A 475 -3.72 -10.33 -5.75
C PRO A 475 -3.36 -10.40 -4.25
N LEU A 476 -4.10 -11.17 -3.44
CA LEU A 476 -3.74 -11.36 -2.03
C LEU A 476 -2.40 -12.07 -1.88
N VAL A 477 -2.18 -13.14 -2.66
CA VAL A 477 -0.89 -13.87 -2.67
C VAL A 477 0.24 -12.94 -3.11
N GLU A 478 0.04 -12.16 -4.18
CA GLU A 478 1.02 -11.20 -4.67
C GLU A 478 1.33 -10.11 -3.63
N GLN A 479 0.33 -9.61 -2.93
CA GLN A 479 0.51 -8.66 -1.84
C GLN A 479 1.38 -9.22 -0.72
N ILE A 480 1.16 -10.47 -0.31
CA ILE A 480 1.98 -11.14 0.71
C ILE A 480 3.43 -11.26 0.24
N LEU A 481 3.66 -11.64 -1.02
CA LEU A 481 5.01 -11.71 -1.58
C LEU A 481 5.69 -10.34 -1.62
N PHE A 482 4.97 -9.29 -2.00
CA PHE A 482 5.51 -7.93 -2.03
C PHE A 482 5.77 -7.37 -0.64
N MET A 483 4.88 -7.63 0.31
CA MET A 483 5.06 -7.29 1.72
C MET A 483 6.31 -7.98 2.29
N ASN A 484 6.48 -9.29 2.08
CA ASN A 484 7.63 -10.03 2.58
C ASN A 484 8.94 -9.54 1.95
N SER A 485 8.95 -9.32 0.63
CA SER A 485 10.12 -8.75 -0.06
C SER A 485 10.45 -7.35 0.47
N PHE A 486 9.43 -6.52 0.75
CA PHE A 486 9.59 -5.19 1.28
C PHE A 486 10.10 -5.21 2.72
N GLY A 487 9.53 -6.05 3.59
CA GLY A 487 9.97 -6.23 4.98
C GLY A 487 11.42 -6.69 5.09
N ASN A 488 11.86 -7.62 4.23
CA ASN A 488 13.25 -8.06 4.17
C ASN A 488 14.22 -6.98 3.65
N GLU A 489 13.77 -6.10 2.77
CA GLU A 489 14.55 -4.92 2.35
C GLU A 489 14.67 -3.93 3.51
N LEU A 490 13.55 -3.67 4.20
CA LEU A 490 13.49 -2.77 5.33
C LEU A 490 14.37 -3.26 6.48
N LEU A 491 14.27 -4.54 6.87
CA LEU A 491 15.10 -5.14 7.92
C LEU A 491 16.58 -5.01 7.60
N ARG A 492 16.99 -5.30 6.36
CA ARG A 492 18.40 -5.15 5.95
C ARG A 492 18.88 -3.70 6.03
N GLU A 493 18.03 -2.75 5.68
CA GLU A 493 18.36 -1.32 5.76
C GLU A 493 18.37 -0.82 7.20
N THR A 494 17.43 -1.27 8.04
CA THR A 494 17.44 -1.04 9.50
C THR A 494 18.74 -1.53 10.11
N LEU A 495 19.11 -2.79 9.86
CA LEU A 495 20.35 -3.38 10.36
C LEU A 495 21.59 -2.63 9.86
N ARG A 496 21.58 -2.11 8.62
CA ARG A 496 22.66 -1.27 8.09
C ARG A 496 22.70 0.11 8.75
N SER A 497 21.55 0.70 9.03
CA SER A 497 21.43 2.01 9.66
C SER A 497 21.71 1.98 11.16
N SER A 498 21.53 0.82 11.80
CA SER A 498 21.82 0.59 13.22
C SER A 498 23.25 0.10 13.46
N ARG A 499 23.99 -0.26 12.41
CA ARG A 499 25.44 -0.46 12.51
C ARG A 499 26.06 0.88 12.87
N MET A 500 26.60 0.99 14.08
CA MET A 500 27.52 2.07 14.43
C MET A 500 28.63 2.10 13.38
N ALA A 501 29.03 3.29 12.93
CA ALA A 501 30.20 3.40 12.08
C ALA A 501 31.38 2.75 12.81
N THR A 502 32.26 2.03 12.10
CA THR A 502 33.47 1.42 12.69
C THR A 502 34.26 2.43 13.52
N GLU A 503 34.23 3.70 13.13
CA GLU A 503 34.86 4.81 13.84
C GLU A 503 34.17 5.17 15.18
N ASP A 504 32.86 4.99 15.31
CA ASP A 504 32.13 5.19 16.55
C ASP A 504 32.24 3.96 17.49
N VAL A 505 32.34 2.74 16.93
CA VAL A 505 32.68 1.53 17.71
C VAL A 505 34.09 1.66 18.29
N ARG A 506 35.06 2.15 17.50
CA ARG A 506 36.42 2.42 17.99
C ARG A 506 36.46 3.49 19.07
N LYS A 507 35.70 4.58 18.89
CA LYS A 507 35.58 5.61 19.94
C LYS A 507 34.96 5.04 21.21
N LEU A 508 33.92 4.21 21.10
CA LEU A 508 33.30 3.57 22.25
C LEU A 508 34.29 2.62 22.94
N PHE A 509 35.00 1.78 22.18
CA PHE A 509 36.03 0.90 22.70
C PHE A 509 37.12 1.68 23.45
N HIS A 510 37.67 2.74 22.87
CA HIS A 510 38.66 3.60 23.54
C HIS A 510 38.11 4.40 24.72
N GLN A 511 36.80 4.60 24.83
CA GLN A 511 36.17 5.22 26.00
C GLN A 511 35.94 4.24 27.14
N LEU A 512 35.91 2.95 26.83
CA LEU A 512 35.70 1.86 27.77
C LEU A 512 37.02 1.26 28.27
N ASP A 513 38.01 1.17 27.39
CA ASP A 513 39.41 0.79 27.68
C ASP A 513 40.07 1.92 28.49
N THR A 514 39.84 1.88 29.79
CA THR A 514 40.30 2.89 30.75
C THR A 514 41.75 2.66 31.17
N ASP A 515 42.23 1.43 31.08
CA ASP A 515 43.60 1.06 31.45
C ASP A 515 44.59 1.08 30.26
N GLY A 516 44.07 1.22 29.03
CA GLY A 516 44.84 1.35 27.79
C GLY A 516 45.43 0.02 27.31
N SER A 517 44.82 -1.10 27.71
CA SER A 517 45.28 -2.45 27.40
C SER A 517 44.96 -2.89 25.96
N ASN A 518 44.17 -2.11 25.21
CA ASN A 518 43.62 -2.47 23.89
C ASN A 518 42.73 -3.73 23.92
N ALA A 519 42.18 -4.09 25.08
CA ALA A 519 41.21 -5.16 25.25
C ALA A 519 40.25 -4.78 26.39
N LEU A 520 38.98 -5.17 26.31
CA LEU A 520 38.00 -4.86 27.35
C LEU A 520 37.91 -6.01 28.35
N ASP A 521 38.02 -5.68 29.62
CA ASP A 521 37.77 -6.63 30.70
C ASP A 521 36.30 -6.63 31.14
N LYS A 522 35.97 -7.52 32.09
CA LYS A 522 34.60 -7.65 32.62
C LYS A 522 34.12 -6.39 33.35
N ASP A 523 35.02 -5.68 34.03
CA ASP A 523 34.67 -4.50 34.80
C ASP A 523 34.37 -3.31 33.87
N GLU A 524 35.10 -3.19 32.76
CA GLU A 524 34.86 -2.20 31.72
C GLU A 524 33.56 -2.46 30.95
N ILE A 525 33.23 -3.72 30.66
CA ILE A 525 31.94 -4.11 30.08
C ILE A 525 30.78 -3.88 31.08
N MET A 526 31.02 -4.06 32.38
CA MET A 526 30.03 -3.76 33.42
C MET A 526 29.77 -2.25 33.54
N GLU A 527 30.79 -1.41 33.40
CA GLU A 527 30.65 0.05 33.38
C GLU A 527 29.92 0.53 32.11
N LEU A 528 30.14 -0.11 30.96
CA LEU A 528 29.34 0.12 29.74
C LEU A 528 27.85 -0.06 30.01
N LEU A 529 27.48 -1.18 30.65
CA LEU A 529 26.08 -1.46 31.00
C LEU A 529 25.52 -0.42 31.96
N GLY A 530 26.28 -0.01 32.97
CA GLY A 530 25.89 1.06 33.89
C GLY A 530 25.61 2.39 33.19
N ARG A 531 26.44 2.77 32.22
CA ARG A 531 26.23 4.00 31.42
C ARG A 531 25.00 3.91 30.52
N ILE A 532 24.72 2.74 29.95
CA ILE A 532 23.51 2.51 29.16
C ILE A 532 22.26 2.65 30.05
N GLU A 533 22.27 2.09 31.25
CA GLU A 533 21.18 2.23 32.22
C GLU A 533 20.96 3.70 32.62
N ASP A 534 22.03 4.44 32.92
CA ASP A 534 21.97 5.87 33.23
C ASP A 534 21.32 6.69 32.08
N MET A 535 21.61 6.33 30.83
CA MET A 535 21.10 7.02 29.65
C MET A 535 19.67 6.62 29.27
N THR A 536 19.21 5.43 29.67
CA THR A 536 17.93 4.86 29.21
C THR A 536 16.87 4.90 30.29
N THR A 537 17.13 4.30 31.45
CA THR A 537 16.18 4.16 32.56
C THR A 537 16.40 5.20 33.65
N GLY A 538 17.61 5.77 33.74
CA GLY A 538 17.98 6.74 34.79
C GLY A 538 18.17 6.11 36.19
N GLU A 539 17.97 4.80 36.30
CA GLU A 539 18.21 4.00 37.49
C GLU A 539 19.05 2.78 37.13
N ARG A 540 20.20 2.64 37.81
CA ARG A 540 21.12 1.52 37.70
C ARG A 540 20.51 0.28 38.36
N SER A 541 20.57 -0.87 37.71
CA SER A 541 20.11 -2.15 38.28
C SER A 541 20.96 -2.58 39.49
N SER A 542 20.60 -3.67 40.19
CA SER A 542 21.46 -4.17 41.27
C SER A 542 22.80 -4.68 40.72
N GLU A 543 23.86 -4.60 41.52
CA GLU A 543 25.19 -5.05 41.11
C GLU A 543 25.21 -6.54 40.71
N ASP A 544 24.42 -7.38 41.39
CA ASP A 544 24.27 -8.81 41.06
C ASP A 544 23.64 -9.03 39.68
N VAL A 545 22.67 -8.21 39.30
CA VAL A 545 22.01 -8.28 37.98
C VAL A 545 22.97 -7.80 36.90
N ARG A 546 23.69 -6.70 37.11
CA ARG A 546 24.73 -6.26 36.18
C ARG A 546 25.81 -7.31 36.01
N ARG A 547 26.31 -7.91 37.10
CA ARG A 547 27.34 -8.95 37.02
C ARG A 547 26.86 -10.16 36.20
N TYR A 548 25.63 -10.61 36.40
CA TYR A 548 25.05 -11.70 35.62
C TYR A 548 24.97 -11.37 34.12
N VAL A 549 24.51 -10.15 33.80
CA VAL A 549 24.39 -9.68 32.42
C VAL A 549 25.76 -9.47 31.77
N THR A 550 26.72 -8.92 32.50
CA THR A 550 28.13 -8.80 32.10
C THR A 550 28.71 -10.16 31.80
N ASP A 551 28.54 -11.16 32.68
CA ASP A 551 29.09 -12.50 32.46
C ASP A 551 28.52 -13.16 31.19
N TYR A 552 27.22 -12.96 30.93
CA TYR A 552 26.57 -13.45 29.72
C TYR A 552 27.09 -12.74 28.45
N LEU A 553 27.17 -11.41 28.47
CA LEU A 553 27.69 -10.61 27.37
C LEU A 553 29.16 -10.92 27.11
N PHE A 554 29.97 -10.99 28.15
CA PHE A 554 31.40 -11.31 28.07
C PHE A 554 31.62 -12.68 27.44
N ALA A 555 30.89 -13.71 27.87
CA ALA A 555 30.97 -15.05 27.28
C ALA A 555 30.51 -15.12 25.81
N THR A 556 29.78 -14.11 25.34
CA THR A 556 29.33 -14.00 23.95
C THR A 556 30.30 -13.15 23.11
N LEU A 557 31.00 -12.20 23.73
CA LEU A 557 31.96 -11.30 23.11
C LEU A 557 33.36 -11.92 23.00
N ASP A 558 33.85 -12.59 24.05
CA ASP A 558 35.14 -13.29 24.12
C ASP A 558 35.06 -14.61 23.33
N SER A 559 35.18 -14.50 22.01
CA SER A 559 35.00 -15.61 21.07
C SER A 559 36.20 -16.57 21.11
N ASP A 560 37.40 -16.05 21.38
CA ASP A 560 38.62 -16.85 21.46
C ASP A 560 38.89 -17.43 22.87
N LYS A 561 38.11 -16.98 23.88
CA LYS A 561 38.15 -17.40 25.29
C LYS A 561 39.47 -17.05 25.97
N ASN A 562 40.10 -15.95 25.57
CA ASN A 562 41.35 -15.48 26.14
C ASN A 562 41.15 -14.71 27.46
N GLY A 563 39.91 -14.41 27.84
CA GLY A 563 39.58 -13.71 29.08
C GLY A 563 39.56 -12.18 28.98
N THR A 564 39.63 -11.64 27.75
CA THR A 564 39.50 -10.21 27.40
C THR A 564 38.75 -10.09 26.06
N VAL A 565 38.14 -8.95 25.76
CA VAL A 565 37.44 -8.73 24.48
C VAL A 565 38.21 -7.73 23.64
N ASP A 566 38.77 -8.17 22.51
CA ASP A 566 39.51 -7.26 21.64
C ASP A 566 38.61 -6.42 20.72
N MET A 567 39.19 -5.44 20.03
CA MET A 567 38.46 -4.57 19.11
C MET A 567 37.78 -5.35 17.98
N GLN A 568 38.42 -6.40 17.47
CA GLN A 568 37.91 -7.21 16.36
C GLN A 568 36.71 -8.02 16.81
N GLU A 569 36.77 -8.61 18.00
CA GLU A 569 35.65 -9.35 18.62
C GLU A 569 34.45 -8.43 18.88
N LEU A 570 34.69 -7.21 19.37
CA LEU A 570 33.63 -6.22 19.54
C LEU A 570 33.05 -5.77 18.18
N GLU A 571 33.90 -5.46 17.19
CA GLU A 571 33.46 -5.09 15.84
C GLU A 571 32.64 -6.22 15.19
N ASP A 572 33.06 -7.48 15.34
CA ASP A 572 32.38 -8.66 14.80
C ASP A 572 31.03 -8.90 15.47
N TYR A 573 30.96 -8.78 16.80
CA TYR A 573 29.71 -8.86 17.54
C TYR A 573 28.73 -7.76 17.12
N VAL A 574 29.19 -6.51 17.07
CA VAL A 574 28.36 -5.35 16.70
C VAL A 574 27.93 -5.43 15.23
N SER A 575 28.78 -5.94 14.34
CA SER A 575 28.43 -6.12 12.93
C SER A 575 27.38 -7.23 12.71
N THR A 576 27.37 -8.24 13.58
CA THR A 576 26.51 -9.42 13.51
C THR A 576 25.17 -9.20 14.23
N TYR A 577 25.20 -8.60 15.42
CA TYR A 577 24.04 -8.49 16.32
C TYR A 577 23.57 -7.05 16.56
N GLY A 578 24.38 -6.04 16.21
CA GLY A 578 24.13 -4.64 16.58
C GLY A 578 24.46 -4.35 18.05
N LEU A 579 24.74 -3.09 18.38
CA LEU A 579 24.90 -2.68 19.78
C LEU A 579 23.49 -2.64 20.40
N VAL A 580 23.17 -3.64 21.22
CA VAL A 580 21.90 -3.80 21.96
C VAL A 580 20.70 -4.33 21.14
N ALA A 581 20.78 -5.58 20.67
CA ALA A 581 19.60 -6.31 20.16
C ALA A 581 19.11 -7.46 21.06
N ASN A 582 19.74 -7.76 22.21
CA ASN A 582 19.40 -8.93 23.03
C ASN A 582 19.44 -8.66 24.56
N LEU A 583 18.76 -7.62 25.04
CA LEU A 583 18.33 -7.53 26.45
C LEU A 583 16.80 -7.49 26.54
N ASN A 584 16.16 -8.51 25.98
CA ASN A 584 14.82 -8.93 26.38
C ASN A 584 14.96 -10.30 27.05
N VAL A 585 15.47 -10.32 28.28
CA VAL A 585 15.27 -11.45 29.20
C VAL A 585 14.19 -11.06 30.20
N VAL A 586 12.98 -11.50 29.87
CA VAL A 586 11.85 -11.84 30.73
C VAL A 586 12.06 -11.63 32.23
N SER A 587 11.20 -10.79 32.83
CA SER A 587 10.86 -10.80 34.25
C SER A 587 10.52 -12.23 34.70
N ALA A 588 11.40 -12.88 35.46
CA ALA A 588 11.07 -14.09 36.19
C ALA A 588 10.36 -13.72 37.50
N ALA A 589 9.09 -14.09 37.56
CA ALA A 589 8.16 -13.92 38.67
C ALA A 589 8.77 -14.29 40.04
N ALA A 590 8.58 -13.39 41.01
CA ALA A 590 8.56 -13.77 42.42
C ALA A 590 7.31 -14.63 42.66
N SER A 591 7.48 -15.94 42.80
CA SER A 591 6.47 -16.81 43.41
C SER A 591 6.31 -16.44 44.89
N PRO A 592 5.10 -16.39 45.44
CA PRO A 592 4.89 -16.23 46.87
C PRO A 592 5.22 -17.56 47.55
N VAL A 593 6.21 -17.55 48.44
CA VAL A 593 6.35 -18.60 49.46
C VAL A 593 5.64 -18.09 50.71
N THR A 594 4.55 -18.78 51.02
CA THR A 594 3.84 -18.76 52.29
C THR A 594 4.78 -18.93 53.49
N THR A 595 4.61 -18.07 54.49
CA THR A 595 4.43 -18.46 55.90
C THR A 595 3.39 -17.56 56.52
#